data_AF-A0A967WGL8-F1
#
_entry.id   AF-A0A967WGL8-F1
#
_cell.length_a   1.000
_cell.length_b   1.000
_cell.length_c   1.000
_cell.angle_alpha   90.00
_cell.angle_beta   90.00
_cell.angle_gamma   90.00
#
_symmetry.space_group_name_H-M   'P 1'
#
loop_
_entity.id
_entity.type
_entity.pdbx_description
1 polymer ?
#
loop_
_entity_poly.entity_id
_entity_poly.type
_entity_poly.pdbx_seq_one_letter_code
_entity_poly.pdbx_strand_id
1 'polypeptide(L)'
;MAREAMIDMRMLIFELHPPVLEEEGLAAALQARLAAVESRAGLQAQFRSEGERRLPIAIEDELFWVAVETFNNVIKHAKAQCVTVELRFDDQRVCLVIKDDG
;
A
#
# COMPACT_ATOMS: atom_id res chain seq x y z
N MET A 1 24.36 -8.55 3.53
CA MET A 1 24.84 -9.52 2.52
C MET A 1 24.11 -10.87 2.49
N ALA A 2 23.63 -11.48 3.60
CA ALA A 2 22.73 -12.66 3.53
C ALA A 2 21.25 -12.33 3.85
N ARG A 3 20.96 -11.10 4.30
CA ARG A 3 19.61 -10.64 4.68
C ARG A 3 18.91 -9.83 3.59
N GLU A 4 19.67 -9.26 2.64
CA GLU A 4 19.16 -8.59 1.43
C GLU A 4 18.59 -9.62 0.44
N ALA A 5 19.26 -10.76 0.22
CA ALA A 5 18.80 -11.81 -0.68
C ALA A 5 17.48 -12.50 -0.27
N MET A 6 17.04 -12.39 0.99
CA MET A 6 15.72 -12.89 1.44
C MET A 6 14.59 -11.85 1.27
N ILE A 7 14.90 -10.55 1.16
CA ILE A 7 13.94 -9.54 0.69
C ILE A 7 13.67 -9.77 -0.79
N ASP A 8 14.72 -10.07 -1.56
CA ASP A 8 14.63 -10.40 -2.99
C ASP A 8 13.69 -11.59 -3.27
N MET A 9 13.69 -12.64 -2.44
CA MET A 9 12.85 -13.83 -2.64
C MET A 9 11.41 -13.71 -2.11
N ARG A 10 11.12 -12.73 -1.23
CA ARG A 10 9.76 -12.49 -0.72
C ARG A 10 8.99 -11.47 -1.57
N MET A 11 9.69 -10.68 -2.39
CA MET A 11 9.13 -9.89 -3.50
C MET A 11 8.65 -10.80 -4.65
N LEU A 12 9.38 -11.88 -4.92
CA LEU A 12 9.12 -12.90 -5.96
C LEU A 12 7.74 -13.62 -5.91
N ILE A 13 6.97 -13.49 -4.82
CA ILE A 13 5.62 -14.12 -4.69
C ILE A 13 4.48 -13.07 -4.77
N PHE A 14 4.78 -11.77 -4.71
CA PHE A 14 3.84 -10.69 -5.05
C PHE A 14 4.08 -10.13 -6.46
N GLU A 15 4.94 -10.78 -7.25
CA GLU A 15 5.40 -10.43 -8.60
C GLU A 15 4.39 -10.67 -9.74
N LEU A 16 3.10 -10.75 -9.43
CA LEU A 16 2.06 -10.51 -10.42
C LEU A 16 1.28 -9.31 -9.91
N HIS A 17 1.26 -8.27 -10.75
CA HIS A 17 0.32 -7.16 -10.68
C HIS A 17 -0.95 -7.61 -9.95
N PRO A 18 -1.30 -7.03 -8.78
CA PRO A 18 -2.41 -7.54 -8.00
C PRO A 18 -3.64 -7.59 -8.91
N PRO A 19 -4.29 -8.74 -9.13
CA PRO A 19 -5.45 -8.80 -10.01
C PRO A 19 -6.53 -7.79 -9.58
N VAL A 20 -6.62 -7.54 -8.27
CA VAL A 20 -7.47 -6.51 -7.67
C VAL A 20 -7.15 -5.08 -8.13
N LEU A 21 -5.90 -4.75 -8.47
CA LEU A 21 -5.51 -3.44 -9.00
C LEU A 21 -6.05 -3.26 -10.43
N GLU A 22 -5.90 -4.29 -11.26
CA GLU A 22 -6.44 -4.34 -12.62
C GLU A 22 -7.98 -4.33 -12.63
N GLU A 23 -8.61 -5.17 -11.81
CA GLU A 23 -10.05 -5.41 -11.78
C GLU A 23 -10.81 -4.32 -11.00
N GLU A 24 -10.33 -3.95 -9.82
CA GLU A 24 -11.05 -3.11 -8.84
C GLU A 24 -10.36 -1.76 -8.58
N GLY A 25 -9.14 -1.55 -9.08
CA GLY A 25 -8.43 -0.28 -9.02
C GLY A 25 -7.61 -0.06 -7.74
N LEU A 26 -6.92 1.08 -7.70
CA LEU A 26 -5.93 1.41 -6.66
C LEU A 26 -6.51 1.42 -5.24
N ALA A 27 -7.70 1.96 -5.05
CA ALA A 27 -8.30 2.07 -3.72
C ALA A 27 -8.57 0.68 -3.11
N ALA A 28 -9.17 -0.23 -3.88
CA ALA A 28 -9.45 -1.60 -3.47
C ALA A 28 -8.14 -2.37 -3.21
N ALA A 29 -7.14 -2.23 -4.08
CA ALA A 29 -5.84 -2.86 -3.91
C ALA A 29 -5.12 -2.40 -2.62
N LEU A 30 -5.12 -1.10 -2.34
CA LEU A 30 -4.53 -0.54 -1.12
C LEU A 30 -5.27 -1.01 0.14
N GLN A 31 -6.61 -1.02 0.10
CA GLN A 31 -7.42 -1.50 1.22
C GLN A 31 -7.16 -2.98 1.51
N ALA A 32 -7.11 -3.83 0.47
CA ALA A 32 -6.80 -5.25 0.62
C ALA A 32 -5.38 -5.47 1.18
N ARG A 33 -4.41 -4.72 0.69
CA ARG A 33 -3.03 -4.78 1.20
C ARG A 33 -2.94 -4.34 2.65
N LEU A 34 -3.64 -3.27 3.01
CA LEU A 34 -3.64 -2.70 4.36
C LEU A 34 -4.31 -3.64 5.38
N ALA A 35 -5.42 -4.29 5.01
CA ALA A 35 -6.06 -5.32 5.83
C ALA A 35 -5.12 -6.50 6.11
N ALA A 36 -4.33 -6.92 5.11
CA ALA A 36 -3.32 -7.96 5.29
C ALA A 36 -2.17 -7.52 6.21
N VAL A 37 -1.86 -6.23 6.26
CA VAL A 37 -0.86 -5.63 7.16
C VAL A 37 -1.40 -5.58 8.59
N GLU A 38 -2.61 -5.07 8.80
CA GLU A 38 -3.32 -5.04 10.08
C GLU A 38 -3.39 -6.43 10.72
N SER A 39 -3.85 -7.43 9.97
CA SER A 39 -3.96 -8.81 10.46
C SER A 39 -2.62 -9.44 10.88
N ARG A 40 -1.52 -9.11 10.20
CA ARG A 40 -0.20 -9.73 10.44
C ARG A 40 0.63 -9.02 11.50
N ALA A 41 0.53 -7.70 11.58
CA ALA A 41 1.39 -6.88 12.43
C ALA A 41 0.68 -6.36 13.68
N GLY A 42 -0.64 -6.56 13.81
CA GLY A 42 -1.38 -6.15 15.00
C GLY A 42 -1.48 -4.63 15.19
N LEU A 43 -1.27 -3.87 14.12
CA LEU A 43 -1.53 -2.44 14.10
C LEU A 43 -3.01 -2.18 13.77
N GLN A 44 -3.53 -1.05 14.21
CA GLN A 44 -4.82 -0.55 13.77
C GLN A 44 -4.66 0.22 12.46
N ALA A 45 -5.37 -0.20 11.41
CA ALA A 45 -5.31 0.49 10.13
C ALA A 45 -6.59 1.29 9.85
N GLN A 46 -6.41 2.50 9.30
CA GLN A 46 -7.51 3.33 8.83
C GLN A 46 -7.29 3.66 7.37
N PHE A 47 -8.28 3.37 6.53
CA PHE A 47 -8.26 3.72 5.10
C PHE A 47 -9.40 4.67 4.79
N ARG A 48 -9.10 5.76 4.09
CA ARG A 48 -10.09 6.67 3.53
C ARG A 48 -9.76 6.92 2.06
N SER A 49 -10.77 6.76 1.21
CA SER A 49 -10.71 7.19 -0.18
C SER A 49 -11.73 8.30 -0.42
N GLU A 50 -11.30 9.40 -1.03
CA GLU A 50 -12.17 10.51 -1.45
C GLU A 50 -12.12 10.63 -2.98
N GLY A 51 -13.26 10.42 -3.61
CA GLY A 51 -13.37 10.30 -5.06
C GLY A 51 -12.88 8.94 -5.58
N GLU A 52 -13.10 8.72 -6.87
CA GLU A 52 -12.65 7.53 -7.58
C GLU A 52 -12.39 7.90 -9.04
N ARG A 53 -11.27 7.43 -9.58
CA ARG A 53 -10.90 7.60 -10.98
C ARG A 53 -9.96 6.49 -11.39
N ARG A 54 -10.21 5.87 -12.54
CA ARG A 54 -9.22 4.98 -13.17
C ARG A 54 -8.07 5.82 -13.71
N LEU A 55 -6.89 5.59 -13.17
CA LEU A 55 -5.66 6.21 -13.66
C LEU A 55 -5.06 5.28 -14.74
N PRO A 56 -4.11 5.78 -15.56
CA PRO A 56 -3.28 4.89 -16.34
C PRO A 56 -2.67 3.82 -15.42
N ILE A 57 -2.73 2.55 -15.82
CA ILE A 57 -2.35 1.40 -14.97
C ILE A 57 -0.94 1.55 -14.39
N ALA A 58 0.00 2.13 -15.16
CA ALA A 58 1.35 2.41 -14.70
C ALA A 58 1.40 3.36 -13.47
N ILE A 59 0.48 4.32 -13.36
CA ILE A 59 0.41 5.22 -12.21
C ILE A 59 -0.19 4.49 -11.00
N GLU A 60 -1.22 3.65 -11.23
CA GLU A 60 -1.81 2.83 -10.18
C GLU A 60 -0.77 1.87 -9.59
N ASP A 61 0.02 1.22 -10.45
CA ASP A 61 1.13 0.34 -10.07
C ASP A 61 2.18 1.03 -9.23
N GLU A 62 2.69 2.18 -9.69
CA GLU A 62 3.72 2.93 -8.97
C GLU A 62 3.23 3.36 -7.58
N LEU A 63 2.01 3.89 -7.48
CA LEU A 63 1.43 4.27 -6.19
C LEU A 63 1.21 3.08 -5.27
N PHE A 64 0.78 1.94 -5.83
CA PHE A 64 0.62 0.71 -5.07
C PHE A 64 1.95 0.25 -4.48
N TRP A 65 3.03 0.20 -5.28
CA TRP A 65 4.34 -0.22 -4.79
C TRP A 65 4.95 0.75 -3.77
N VAL A 66 4.78 2.06 -3.96
CA VAL A 66 5.16 3.08 -2.96
C VAL A 66 4.43 2.83 -1.64
N ALA A 67 3.13 2.52 -1.68
CA ALA A 67 2.37 2.22 -0.48
C ALA A 67 2.83 0.93 0.20
N VAL A 68 3.05 -0.14 -0.58
CA VAL A 68 3.53 -1.43 -0.08
C VAL A 68 4.85 -1.25 0.67
N GLU A 69 5.79 -0.51 0.10
CA GLU A 69 7.09 -0.30 0.75
C GLU A 69 6.96 0.62 1.97
N THR A 70 6.09 1.61 1.92
CA THR A 70 5.79 2.45 3.09
C THR A 70 5.22 1.61 4.24
N PHE A 71 4.26 0.72 3.96
CA PHE A 71 3.73 -0.21 4.99
C PHE A 71 4.81 -1.14 5.53
N ASN A 72 5.70 -1.65 4.67
CA ASN A 72 6.82 -2.47 5.12
C ASN A 72 7.74 -1.68 6.06
N ASN A 73 8.00 -0.41 5.76
CA ASN A 73 8.82 0.45 6.62
C ASN A 73 8.15 0.72 7.96
N VAL A 74 6.85 1.00 7.98
CA VAL A 74 6.06 1.15 9.21
C VAL A 74 6.18 -0.11 10.09
N ILE A 75 5.92 -1.28 9.50
CA ILE A 75 6.00 -2.56 10.22
C ILE A 75 7.41 -2.85 10.75
N LYS A 76 8.45 -2.57 9.96
CA LYS A 76 9.84 -2.93 10.32
C LYS A 76 10.48 -1.96 11.31
N HIS A 77 10.14 -0.67 11.22
CA HIS A 77 10.96 0.39 11.81
C HIS A 77 10.23 1.28 12.80
N ALA A 78 8.94 1.52 12.61
CA ALA A 78 8.23 2.58 13.29
C ALA A 78 7.84 2.15 14.74
N LYS A 79 7.42 0.88 14.91
CA LYS A 79 6.73 0.40 16.14
C LYS A 79 5.37 1.10 16.35
N ALA A 80 4.81 1.65 15.28
CA ALA A 80 3.48 2.21 15.20
C ALA A 80 2.40 1.26 15.75
N GLN A 81 1.42 1.85 16.43
CA GLN A 81 0.18 1.18 16.80
C GLN A 81 -0.93 1.49 15.80
N CYS A 82 -0.82 2.60 15.07
CA CYS A 82 -1.81 3.00 14.08
C CYS A 82 -1.17 3.50 12.79
N VAL A 83 -1.78 3.14 11.65
CA VAL A 83 -1.50 3.77 10.37
C VAL A 83 -2.79 4.29 9.74
N THR A 84 -2.73 5.50 9.21
CA THR A 84 -3.79 6.13 8.43
C THR A 84 -3.33 6.26 6.99
N VAL A 85 -4.19 5.84 6.08
CA VAL A 85 -3.98 5.91 4.63
C VAL A 85 -5.12 6.71 4.03
N GLU A 86 -4.78 7.82 3.39
CA GLU A 86 -5.73 8.68 2.68
C GLU A 86 -5.39 8.68 1.20
N LEU A 87 -6.35 8.29 0.37
CA LEU A 87 -6.28 8.38 -1.08
C LEU A 87 -7.29 9.42 -1.54
N ARG A 88 -6.83 10.45 -2.26
CA ARG A 88 -7.70 11.50 -2.78
C ARG A 88 -7.49 11.67 -4.27
N PHE A 89 -8.59 11.71 -5.00
CA PHE A 89 -8.60 12.02 -6.43
C PHE A 89 -9.14 13.44 -6.61
N ASP A 90 -8.37 14.30 -7.24
CA ASP A 90 -8.82 15.60 -7.74
C ASP A 90 -8.91 15.59 -9.28
N ASP A 91 -9.36 16.69 -9.87
CA ASP A 91 -9.57 16.75 -11.32
C ASP A 91 -8.30 16.53 -12.15
N GLN A 92 -7.12 16.73 -11.57
CA GLN A 92 -5.83 16.73 -12.27
C GLN A 92 -4.79 15.78 -11.66
N ARG A 93 -5.00 15.30 -10.43
CA ARG A 93 -4.00 14.62 -9.63
C ARG A 93 -4.63 13.57 -8.72
N VAL A 94 -3.78 12.64 -8.30
CA VAL A 94 -4.04 11.69 -7.23
C VAL A 94 -3.06 11.98 -6.10
N CYS A 95 -3.53 11.94 -4.86
CA CYS A 95 -2.74 12.17 -3.66
C CYS A 95 -2.90 10.98 -2.73
N LEU A 96 -1.79 10.29 -2.46
CA LEU A 96 -1.70 9.24 -1.47
C LEU A 96 -0.92 9.78 -0.26
N VAL A 97 -1.54 9.76 0.91
CA VAL A 97 -0.93 10.13 2.19
C VAL A 97 -0.95 8.91 3.10
N ILE A 98 0.20 8.58 3.66
CA ILE A 98 0.36 7.51 4.64
C ILE A 98 0.99 8.13 5.88
N LYS A 99 0.35 7.94 7.02
CA LYS A 99 0.79 8.48 8.31
C LYS A 99 0.72 7.40 9.37
N ASP A 100 1.84 7.13 10.02
CA ASP A 100 1.92 6.32 11.23
C ASP A 100 2.00 7.20 12.50
N ASP A 101 1.90 6.57 13.67
CA ASP A 101 2.00 7.22 14.98
C ASP A 101 3.36 7.03 15.69
N GLY A 102 4.40 6.58 14.97
CA GLY A 102 5.76 6.42 15.49
C GLY A 102 6.54 5.35 14.76
#